data_AF-A6WAM9-F1
#
_entry.id   AF-A6WAM9-F1
#
_cell.length_a   1.000
_cell.length_b   1.000
_cell.length_c   1.000
_cell.angle_alpha   90.00
_cell.angle_beta   90.00
_cell.angle_gamma   90.00
#
_symmetry.space_group_name_H-M   'P 1'
#
loop_
_entity.id
_entity.type
_entity.pdbx_description
1 polymer ?
#
loop_
_entity_poly.entity_id
_entity_poly.type
_entity_poly.pdbx_seq_one_letter_code
_entity_poly.pdbx_strand_id
1 'polypeptide(L)'
;MDEESAYSSKLTLHFGASSGPIHARPGDITDADDEHLHTLKNTVALPVVTSLLREEELQQLTLHWGIDGDPGDVWITITAAGETFQDLLSSPSWHGGDTDGEQHSPFTAQECAQRLASHLEDWITESRFGWGQQRIARYTLPQL
;
A
#
# COMPACT_ATOMS: atom_id res chain seq x y z
N MET A 1 21.79 29.98 40.77
CA MET A 1 21.62 28.52 40.85
C MET A 1 20.15 28.26 40.74
N ASP A 2 19.84 27.45 39.75
CA ASP A 2 18.64 27.40 38.93
C ASP A 2 17.41 26.81 39.63
N GLU A 3 16.24 27.42 39.39
CA GLU A 3 14.94 26.78 39.59
C GLU A 3 14.56 26.05 38.29
N GLU A 4 14.85 24.75 38.21
CA GLU A 4 14.31 23.89 37.15
C GLU A 4 12.82 23.63 37.42
N SER A 5 11.95 24.43 36.80
CA SER A 5 10.54 24.10 36.69
C SER A 5 10.36 23.05 35.57
N ALA A 6 10.16 21.80 35.94
CA ALA A 6 9.79 20.75 34.99
C ALA A 6 8.38 20.99 34.46
N TYR A 7 8.25 21.22 33.15
CA TYR A 7 6.95 21.29 32.48
C TYR A 7 6.29 19.92 32.48
N SER A 8 5.13 19.80 33.13
CA SER A 8 4.28 18.61 33.09
C SER A 8 3.07 18.89 32.19
N SER A 9 2.94 18.13 31.09
CA SER A 9 1.73 18.12 30.26
C SER A 9 0.98 16.81 30.45
N LYS A 10 -0.33 16.92 30.70
CA LYS A 10 -1.23 15.76 30.83
C LYS A 10 -2.22 15.76 29.67
N LEU A 11 -2.12 14.76 28.80
CA LEU A 11 -3.12 14.50 27.77
C LEU A 11 -4.18 13.55 28.36
N THR A 12 -5.45 13.98 28.33
CA THR A 12 -6.59 13.14 28.73
C THR A 12 -7.44 12.90 27.49
N LEU A 13 -7.56 11.65 27.06
CA LEU A 13 -8.38 11.25 25.92
C LEU A 13 -9.74 10.78 26.42
N HIS A 14 -10.80 11.38 25.89
CA HIS A 14 -12.18 10.96 26.14
C HIS A 14 -12.70 10.21 24.93
N PHE A 15 -12.96 8.91 25.10
CA PHE A 15 -13.57 8.08 24.07
C PHE A 15 -15.06 7.93 24.38
N GLY A 16 -15.91 8.58 23.57
CA GLY A 16 -17.35 8.32 23.56
C GLY A 16 -17.67 7.02 22.81
N ALA A 17 -18.91 6.56 22.90
CA ALA A 17 -19.41 5.51 22.01
C ALA A 17 -19.43 6.06 20.57
N SER A 18 -18.39 5.72 19.82
CA SER A 18 -18.22 6.04 18.41
C SER A 18 -18.65 4.82 17.60
N SER A 19 -19.47 5.01 16.58
CA SER A 19 -19.68 4.01 15.52
C SER A 19 -18.47 3.88 14.59
N GLY A 20 -17.30 4.38 15.01
CA GLY A 20 -16.05 4.44 14.26
C GLY A 20 -16.15 5.34 13.03
N PRO A 21 -15.09 6.06 12.63
CA PRO A 21 -14.98 6.43 11.23
C PRO A 21 -14.97 5.14 10.39
N ILE A 22 -15.70 5.10 9.27
CA ILE A 22 -15.55 4.01 8.31
C ILE A 22 -14.13 4.13 7.75
N HIS A 23 -13.35 3.07 7.88
CA HIS A 23 -11.97 3.04 7.42
C HIS A 23 -11.93 2.47 6.00
N ALA A 24 -11.18 3.13 5.12
CA ALA A 24 -10.88 2.61 3.80
C ALA A 24 -10.37 1.17 3.90
N ARG A 25 -10.85 0.31 3.01
CA ARG A 25 -10.58 -1.13 3.05
C ARG A 25 -10.63 -1.73 1.64
N PRO A 26 -10.03 -2.92 1.42
CA PRO A 26 -10.21 -3.65 0.18
C PRO A 26 -11.68 -4.03 -0.02
N GLY A 27 -12.17 -3.81 -1.23
CA GLY A 27 -13.48 -4.26 -1.69
C GLY A 27 -13.45 -5.66 -2.30
N ASP A 28 -14.61 -6.09 -2.78
CA ASP A 28 -14.82 -7.45 -3.28
C ASP A 28 -14.36 -7.65 -4.73
N ILE A 29 -14.20 -6.58 -5.51
CA ILE A 29 -13.74 -6.63 -6.91
C ILE A 29 -12.22 -6.74 -6.94
N THR A 30 -11.71 -7.76 -7.64
CA THR A 30 -10.28 -8.10 -7.67
C THR A 30 -9.66 -7.97 -9.05
N ASP A 31 -8.33 -8.13 -9.13
CA ASP A 31 -7.59 -8.27 -10.40
C ASP A 31 -7.96 -9.48 -11.26
N ALA A 32 -8.75 -10.42 -10.72
CA ALA A 32 -9.33 -11.50 -11.52
C ALA A 32 -10.60 -11.07 -12.26
N ASP A 33 -11.27 -10.02 -11.77
CA ASP A 33 -12.58 -9.56 -12.24
C ASP A 33 -12.48 -8.26 -13.06
N ASP A 34 -11.39 -7.50 -12.90
CA ASP A 34 -11.19 -6.17 -13.47
C ASP A 34 -9.86 -6.07 -14.25
N GLU A 35 -9.96 -5.66 -15.52
CA GLU A 35 -8.82 -5.56 -16.45
C GLU A 35 -7.81 -4.46 -16.05
N HIS A 36 -8.26 -3.37 -15.43
CA HIS A 36 -7.39 -2.30 -14.97
C HIS A 36 -6.55 -2.80 -13.78
N LEU A 37 -7.17 -3.46 -12.82
CA LEU A 37 -6.47 -4.08 -11.69
C LEU A 37 -5.51 -5.18 -12.18
N HIS A 38 -5.92 -5.98 -13.16
CA HIS A 38 -5.07 -7.00 -13.78
C HIS A 38 -3.82 -6.39 -14.44
N THR A 39 -4.02 -5.34 -15.23
CA THR A 39 -2.95 -4.60 -15.89
C THR A 39 -2.00 -3.99 -14.86
N LEU A 40 -2.56 -3.34 -13.83
CA LEU A 40 -1.80 -2.75 -12.75
C LEU A 40 -0.95 -3.78 -11.99
N LYS A 41 -1.54 -4.94 -11.67
CA LYS A 41 -0.84 -6.04 -11.03
C LYS A 41 0.37 -6.47 -11.84
N ASN A 42 0.21 -6.68 -13.14
CA ASN A 42 1.28 -7.20 -13.99
C ASN A 42 2.35 -6.15 -14.33
N THR A 43 1.97 -4.87 -14.40
CA THR A 43 2.86 -3.80 -14.84
C THR A 43 3.58 -3.10 -13.70
N VAL A 44 3.02 -3.12 -12.48
CA VAL A 44 3.60 -2.41 -11.32
C VAL A 44 3.86 -3.35 -10.16
N ALA A 45 2.83 -4.01 -9.64
CA ALA A 45 2.95 -4.76 -8.39
C ALA A 45 3.86 -5.99 -8.54
N LEU A 46 3.63 -6.81 -9.55
CA LEU A 46 4.34 -8.07 -9.75
C LEU A 46 5.86 -7.86 -9.97
N PRO A 47 6.33 -6.90 -10.81
CA PRO A 47 7.76 -6.61 -10.92
C PRO A 47 8.41 -6.23 -9.58
N VAL A 48 7.75 -5.43 -8.76
CA VAL A 48 8.27 -5.05 -7.44
C VAL A 48 8.33 -6.26 -6.51
N VAL A 49 7.21 -6.99 -6.38
CA VAL A 49 7.08 -8.13 -5.47
C VAL A 49 8.07 -9.23 -5.80
N THR A 50 8.19 -9.61 -7.07
CA THR A 50 9.12 -10.65 -7.52
C THR A 50 10.59 -10.24 -7.46
N SER A 51 10.89 -8.93 -7.35
CA SER A 51 12.25 -8.47 -7.09
C SER A 51 12.68 -8.61 -5.63
N LEU A 52 11.72 -8.69 -4.70
CA LEU A 52 11.96 -8.71 -3.25
C LEU A 52 11.70 -10.09 -2.63
N LEU A 53 10.75 -10.85 -3.17
CA LEU A 53 10.36 -12.17 -2.68
C LEU A 53 10.82 -13.26 -3.64
N ARG A 54 11.24 -14.40 -3.10
CA ARG A 54 11.48 -15.59 -3.91
C ARG A 54 10.15 -16.22 -4.32
N GLU A 55 10.18 -16.98 -5.40
CA GLU A 55 8.97 -17.65 -5.92
C GLU A 55 8.35 -18.59 -4.88
N GLU A 56 9.18 -19.30 -4.10
CA GLU A 56 8.71 -20.19 -3.03
C GLU A 56 8.16 -19.47 -1.80
N GLU A 57 8.50 -18.19 -1.62
CA GLU A 57 8.01 -17.38 -0.51
C GLU A 57 6.63 -16.78 -0.83
N LEU A 58 6.40 -16.37 -2.09
CA LEU A 58 5.16 -15.74 -2.52
C LEU A 58 4.03 -16.76 -2.66
N GLN A 59 3.01 -16.62 -1.82
CA GLN A 59 1.83 -17.49 -1.82
C GLN A 59 0.66 -16.84 -2.56
N GLN A 60 0.47 -15.53 -2.39
CA GLN A 60 -0.62 -14.80 -3.01
C GLN A 60 -0.22 -13.34 -3.26
N LEU A 61 -0.67 -12.80 -4.39
CA LEU A 61 -0.68 -11.37 -4.70
C LEU A 61 -2.05 -11.05 -5.33
N THR A 62 -2.86 -10.24 -4.66
CA THR A 62 -4.15 -9.76 -5.16
C THR A 62 -4.26 -8.25 -5.04
N LEU A 63 -4.90 -7.64 -6.02
CA LEU A 63 -5.28 -6.23 -5.99
C LEU A 63 -6.80 -6.12 -5.91
N HIS A 64 -7.27 -5.13 -5.17
CA HIS A 64 -8.68 -4.87 -4.93
C HIS A 64 -8.99 -3.39 -5.16
N TRP A 65 -10.16 -3.08 -5.70
CA TRP A 65 -10.68 -1.73 -5.60
C TRP A 65 -10.98 -1.40 -4.14
N GLY A 66 -10.58 -0.20 -3.71
CA GLY A 66 -10.90 0.32 -2.40
C GLY A 66 -12.38 0.67 -2.28
N ILE A 67 -12.90 0.50 -1.07
CA ILE A 67 -14.21 0.99 -0.67
C ILE A 67 -14.06 1.81 0.59
N ASP A 68 -15.02 2.71 0.80
CA ASP A 68 -15.05 3.65 1.92
C ASP A 68 -13.82 4.60 1.97
N GLY A 69 -13.05 4.67 0.88
CA GLY A 69 -11.91 5.56 0.63
C GLY A 69 -12.13 6.48 -0.59
N ASP A 70 -11.05 6.94 -1.21
CA ASP A 70 -11.13 7.80 -2.38
C ASP A 70 -11.44 6.99 -3.66
N PRO A 71 -12.18 7.56 -4.63
CA PRO A 71 -12.45 6.88 -5.90
C PRO A 71 -11.15 6.46 -6.60
N GLY A 72 -11.09 5.19 -6.99
CA GLY A 72 -9.93 4.62 -7.66
C GLY A 72 -8.79 4.22 -6.72
N ASP A 73 -9.00 4.26 -5.40
CA ASP A 73 -8.07 3.64 -4.45
C ASP A 73 -7.86 2.16 -4.78
N VAL A 74 -6.62 1.71 -4.74
CA VAL A 74 -6.27 0.30 -4.97
C VAL A 74 -5.60 -0.25 -3.73
N TRP A 75 -6.10 -1.38 -3.25
CA TRP A 75 -5.48 -2.14 -2.17
C TRP A 75 -4.67 -3.28 -2.75
N ILE A 76 -3.45 -3.44 -2.26
CA ILE A 76 -2.60 -4.60 -2.54
C ILE A 76 -2.59 -5.50 -1.32
N THR A 77 -2.80 -6.80 -1.55
CA THR A 77 -2.65 -7.85 -0.53
C THR A 77 -1.60 -8.84 -1.01
N ILE A 78 -0.54 -9.01 -0.23
CA ILE A 78 0.54 -9.96 -0.48
C ILE A 78 0.58 -10.93 0.69
N THR A 79 0.52 -12.22 0.39
CA THR A 79 0.81 -13.26 1.38
C THR A 79 2.13 -13.93 1.02
N ALA A 80 3.10 -13.88 1.94
CA ALA A 80 4.40 -14.50 1.78
C ALA A 80 4.80 -15.26 3.04
N ALA A 81 5.24 -16.51 2.87
CA ALA A 81 5.67 -17.40 3.96
C ALA A 81 4.68 -17.48 5.15
N GLY A 82 3.37 -17.39 4.88
CA GLY A 82 2.31 -17.44 5.90
C GLY A 82 2.04 -16.10 6.62
N GLU A 83 2.64 -15.00 6.19
CA GLU A 83 2.37 -13.64 6.68
C GLU A 83 1.71 -12.80 5.59
N THR A 84 0.82 -11.88 6.00
CA THR A 84 0.07 -11.02 5.08
C THR A 84 0.48 -9.57 5.26
N PHE A 85 0.89 -8.95 4.14
CA PHE A 85 1.06 -7.53 3.97
C PHE A 85 -0.15 -6.98 3.23
N GLN A 86 -0.73 -5.90 3.74
CA GLN A 86 -1.81 -5.19 3.08
C GLN A 86 -1.50 -3.70 3.11
N ASP A 87 -1.55 -3.05 1.94
CA ASP A 87 -1.25 -1.64 1.80
C ASP A 87 -2.20 -0.97 0.82
N LEU A 88 -2.41 0.33 1.04
CA LEU A 88 -3.18 1.19 0.16
C LEU A 88 -2.23 1.86 -0.84
N LEU A 89 -2.38 1.53 -2.11
CA LEU A 89 -1.80 2.25 -3.24
C LEU A 89 -2.73 3.44 -3.56
N SER A 90 -2.67 4.48 -2.72
CA SER A 90 -3.56 5.66 -2.77
C SER A 90 -3.60 6.32 -4.15
N SER A 91 -4.80 6.71 -4.63
CA SER A 91 -5.04 7.25 -5.99
C SER A 91 -5.58 8.69 -5.97
N PRO A 92 -5.29 9.50 -7.00
CA PRO A 92 -6.33 10.41 -7.49
C PRO A 92 -6.87 10.16 -8.90
N SER A 93 -6.34 9.22 -9.69
CA SER A 93 -6.95 8.75 -10.97
C SER A 93 -5.94 7.92 -11.77
N TRP A 94 -5.80 6.64 -11.44
CA TRP A 94 -5.00 5.72 -12.25
C TRP A 94 -5.69 5.46 -13.60
N HIS A 95 -5.33 6.32 -14.57
CA HIS A 95 -5.58 6.28 -16.02
C HIS A 95 -7.00 5.95 -16.49
N GLY A 96 -7.72 7.01 -16.88
CA GLY A 96 -8.75 6.94 -17.91
C GLY A 96 -10.18 6.87 -17.41
N GLY A 97 -10.62 7.93 -16.72
CA GLY A 97 -12.04 8.24 -16.55
C GLY A 97 -12.19 9.74 -16.43
N ASP A 98 -12.81 10.36 -17.44
CA ASP A 98 -13.15 11.78 -17.50
C ASP A 98 -13.58 12.35 -16.15
N THR A 99 -12.89 13.38 -15.66
CA THR A 99 -13.49 14.35 -14.75
C THR A 99 -12.90 15.72 -15.01
N ASP A 100 -13.77 16.60 -15.47
CA ASP A 100 -13.58 18.03 -15.62
C ASP A 100 -12.77 18.64 -14.46
N GLY A 101 -11.66 19.28 -14.84
CA GLY A 101 -11.17 20.51 -14.21
C GLY A 101 -10.91 20.49 -12.70
N GLU A 102 -9.88 19.79 -12.24
CA GLU A 102 -8.96 20.27 -11.19
C GLU A 102 -7.68 19.42 -11.19
N GLN A 103 -6.52 20.07 -11.29
CA GLN A 103 -5.21 19.45 -11.51
C GLN A 103 -4.68 18.73 -10.26
N HIS A 104 -5.22 17.56 -9.93
CA HIS A 104 -4.51 16.57 -9.10
C HIS A 104 -3.72 15.65 -10.03
N SER A 105 -2.40 15.84 -10.10
CA SER A 105 -1.53 15.00 -10.93
C SER A 105 -1.65 13.54 -10.44
N PRO A 106 -2.09 12.59 -11.29
CA PRO A 106 -2.16 11.19 -10.89
C PRO A 106 -0.75 10.69 -10.58
N PHE A 107 -0.60 9.85 -9.54
CA PHE A 107 0.67 9.17 -9.31
C PHE A 107 1.03 8.36 -10.56
N THR A 108 2.29 8.46 -10.98
CA THR A 108 2.82 7.66 -12.09
C THR A 108 3.02 6.21 -11.63
N ALA A 109 2.98 5.26 -12.57
CA ALA A 109 3.31 3.85 -12.31
C ALA A 109 4.67 3.69 -11.59
N GLN A 110 5.64 4.55 -11.92
CA GLN A 110 6.96 4.60 -11.29
C GLN A 110 6.90 4.99 -9.82
N GLU A 111 6.18 6.06 -9.46
CA GLU A 111 6.06 6.52 -8.08
C GLU A 111 5.35 5.49 -7.20
N CYS A 112 4.35 4.81 -7.76
CA CYS A 112 3.64 3.75 -7.07
C CYS A 112 4.49 2.50 -6.87
N ALA A 113 5.27 2.12 -7.89
CA ALA A 113 6.25 1.05 -7.74
C ALA A 113 7.27 1.38 -6.64
N GLN A 114 7.74 2.64 -6.57
CA GLN A 114 8.70 3.09 -5.56
C GLN A 114 8.11 3.06 -4.15
N ARG A 115 6.88 3.54 -3.98
CA ARG A 115 6.19 3.48 -2.68
C ARG A 115 5.97 2.04 -2.23
N LEU A 116 5.46 1.19 -3.12
CA LEU A 116 5.26 -0.22 -2.83
C LEU A 116 6.58 -0.91 -2.46
N ALA A 117 7.65 -0.63 -3.21
CA ALA A 117 8.97 -1.16 -2.93
C ALA A 117 9.44 -0.76 -1.53
N SER A 118 9.39 0.52 -1.18
CA SER A 118 9.80 1.01 0.14
C SER A 118 9.03 0.33 1.27
N HIS A 119 7.70 0.24 1.16
CA HIS A 119 6.89 -0.38 2.21
C HIS A 119 7.12 -1.88 2.33
N LEU A 120 7.35 -2.58 1.22
CA LEU A 120 7.68 -4.00 1.24
C LEU A 120 9.07 -4.28 1.78
N GLU A 121 10.07 -3.43 1.51
CA GLU A 121 11.41 -3.55 2.09
C GLU A 121 11.37 -3.47 3.62
N ASP A 122 10.61 -2.50 4.16
CA ASP A 122 10.39 -2.35 5.60
C ASP A 122 9.66 -3.56 6.17
N TRP A 123 8.53 -3.95 5.56
CA TRP A 123 7.74 -5.09 6.02
C TRP A 123 8.54 -6.39 6.04
N ILE A 124 9.32 -6.69 4.99
CA ILE A 124 10.15 -7.89 4.94
C ILE A 124 11.18 -7.87 6.07
N THR A 125 11.81 -6.73 6.33
CA THR A 125 12.81 -6.57 7.40
C THR A 125 12.21 -6.84 8.79
N GLU A 126 10.91 -6.58 8.96
CA GLU A 126 10.16 -6.78 10.20
C GLU A 126 9.43 -8.15 10.27
N SER A 127 9.30 -8.84 9.14
CA SER A 127 8.63 -10.15 9.05
C SER A 127 9.44 -11.27 9.72
N ARG A 128 8.78 -12.39 10.05
CA ARG A 128 9.46 -13.55 10.67
C ARG A 128 10.36 -14.28 9.67
N PHE A 129 10.01 -14.29 8.38
CA PHE A 129 10.82 -14.95 7.34
C PHE A 129 11.99 -14.09 6.85
N GLY A 130 11.85 -12.76 6.93
CA GLY A 130 12.82 -11.78 6.46
C GLY A 130 13.58 -11.05 7.56
N TRP A 131 13.34 -11.36 8.84
CA TRP A 131 13.92 -10.62 9.98
C TRP A 131 15.43 -10.36 9.83
N GLY A 132 15.80 -9.08 9.80
CA GLY A 132 17.20 -8.64 9.67
C GLY A 132 17.82 -8.80 8.28
N GLN A 133 17.05 -9.22 7.26
CA GLN A 133 17.49 -9.26 5.87
C GLN A 133 17.15 -7.95 5.17
N GLN A 134 18.17 -7.16 4.84
CA GLN A 134 17.98 -5.99 3.98
C GLN A 134 17.81 -6.44 2.53
N ARG A 135 16.56 -6.50 2.06
CA ARG A 135 16.23 -6.70 0.64
C ARG A 135 16.04 -5.34 0.00
N ILE A 136 16.58 -5.16 -1.21
CA ILE A 136 16.49 -3.90 -1.96
C ILE A 136 15.85 -4.22 -3.30
N ALA A 137 14.75 -3.54 -3.60
CA ALA A 137 13.97 -3.76 -4.79
C ALA A 137 14.79 -3.40 -6.03
N ARG A 138 14.77 -4.30 -7.01
CA ARG A 138 15.45 -4.11 -8.30
C ARG A 138 14.54 -4.60 -9.41
N TYR A 139 13.76 -3.68 -9.95
CA TYR A 139 12.73 -3.97 -10.94
C TYR A 139 12.84 -3.01 -12.13
N THR A 140 12.32 -3.48 -13.27
CA THR A 140 12.07 -2.67 -14.45
C THR A 140 10.58 -2.76 -14.74
N LEU A 141 9.91 -1.62 -14.86
CA LEU A 141 8.51 -1.61 -15.26
C LEU A 141 8.42 -1.82 -16.78
N PRO A 142 7.48 -2.63 -17.28
CA PRO A 142 7.18 -2.69 -18.71
C PRO A 142 6.73 -1.32 -19.22
N GLN A 143 7.08 -1.00 -20.46
CA GLN A 143 6.53 0.19 -21.13
C GLN A 143 5.05 -0.05 -21.40
N LEU A 144 4.20 0.81 -20.85
CA LEU A 144 2.75 0.85 -21.09
C LEU A 144 2.45 1.39 -22.50
#